data_AF-A0ABD5UFU6-F1
#
_entry.id   AF-A0ABD5UFU6-F1
#
_cell.length_a   1.000
_cell.length_b   1.000
_cell.length_c   1.000
_cell.angle_alpha   90.00
_cell.angle_beta   90.00
_cell.angle_gamma   90.00
#
_symmetry.space_group_name_H-M   'P 1'
#
loop_
_entity.id
_entity.type
_entity.pdbx_description
1 polymer ?
#
loop_
_entity_poly.entity_id
_entity_poly.type
_entity_poly.pdbx_seq_one_letter_code
_entity_poly.pdbx_strand_id
1 'polypeptide(L)' 'MTSPKIDLETSVTRDRPVSQEEGSIQVGQDDLDESTITLSFGGSWGTTYADLTPEEAQAIATALEYTATQITQQEGSTDE' A
#
# COMPACT_ATOMS: atom_id res chain seq x y z
N MET A 1 -14.62 56.97 -20.47
CA MET A 1 -15.62 55.98 -20.00
C MET A 1 -14.91 54.62 -19.98
N THR A 2 -14.60 54.07 -18.81
CA THR A 2 -13.88 52.79 -18.68
C THR A 2 -14.91 51.68 -18.45
N SER A 3 -14.95 50.68 -19.33
CA SER A 3 -15.88 49.55 -19.19
C SER A 3 -15.50 48.69 -17.98
N PRO A 4 -16.46 48.26 -17.15
CA PRO A 4 -16.18 47.40 -16.02
C PRO A 4 -15.77 46.00 -16.51
N LYS A 5 -14.69 45.46 -15.94
CA LYS A 5 -14.23 44.09 -16.18
C LYS A 5 -14.50 43.29 -14.91
N ILE A 6 -15.16 42.13 -15.07
CA ILE A 6 -15.42 41.18 -14.00
C ILE A 6 -14.40 40.06 -14.17
N ASP A 7 -13.54 39.87 -13.18
CA ASP A 7 -12.61 38.75 -13.11
C ASP A 7 -13.22 37.68 -12.17
N LEU A 8 -13.50 36.49 -12.71
CA LEU A 8 -13.98 35.34 -11.94
C LEU A 8 -12.78 34.46 -11.59
N GLU A 9 -12.49 34.35 -10.29
CA GLU A 9 -11.56 33.36 -9.75
C GLU A 9 -12.38 32.21 -9.16
N THR A 10 -12.10 30.99 -9.60
CA THR A 10 -12.73 29.77 -9.06
C THR A 10 -11.64 28.94 -8.38
N SER A 11 -11.82 28.64 -7.10
CA SER A 11 -10.95 27.75 -6.34
C SER A 11 -11.69 26.43 -6.10
N VAL A 12 -11.07 25.33 -6.51
CA VAL A 12 -11.59 23.98 -6.29
C VAL A 12 -10.89 23.40 -5.06
N THR A 13 -11.56 23.42 -3.91
CA THR A 13 -11.07 22.72 -2.72
C THR A 13 -11.52 21.26 -2.79
N ARG A 14 -10.57 20.33 -2.88
CA ARG A 14 -10.85 18.90 -2.95
C ARG A 14 -11.11 18.36 -1.54
N ASP A 15 -12.38 18.31 -1.16
CA ASP A 15 -12.87 17.86 0.15
C ASP A 15 -13.00 16.33 0.24
N ARG A 16 -11.96 15.59 -0.20
CA ARG A 16 -11.92 14.13 0.00
C ARG A 16 -10.64 13.76 0.73
N PRO A 17 -10.71 13.02 1.85
CA PRO A 17 -9.51 12.47 2.46
C PRO A 17 -8.83 11.58 1.42
N VAL A 18 -7.51 11.62 1.36
CA VAL A 18 -6.70 10.65 0.62
C VAL A 18 -7.11 9.26 1.12
N SER A 19 -7.97 8.58 0.37
CA SER A 19 -8.57 7.29 0.81
C SER A 19 -7.58 6.14 0.66
N GLN A 20 -6.43 6.43 0.04
CA GLN A 20 -5.36 5.52 -0.24
C GLN A 20 -4.07 6.29 0.00
N GLU A 21 -3.24 5.77 0.89
CA GLU A 21 -1.96 6.37 1.20
C GLU A 21 -0.90 5.31 0.87
N GLU A 22 0.09 5.71 0.08
CA GLU A 22 1.08 4.78 -0.45
C GLU A 22 1.96 4.27 0.70
N GLY A 23 2.01 2.95 0.85
CA GLY A 23 2.88 2.27 1.79
C GLY A 23 3.91 1.43 1.04
N SER A 24 5.13 1.37 1.56
CA SER A 24 6.15 0.43 1.13
C SER A 24 6.19 -0.77 2.05
N ILE A 25 6.31 -1.95 1.45
CA ILE A 25 6.68 -3.19 2.14
C ILE A 25 8.13 -3.45 1.80
N GLN A 26 8.97 -3.69 2.81
CA GLN A 26 10.34 -4.14 2.61
C GLN A 26 10.58 -5.43 3.38
N VAL A 27 11.32 -6.34 2.77
CA VAL A 27 11.74 -7.60 3.39
C VAL A 27 13.26 -7.61 3.38
N GLY A 28 13.85 -7.72 4.55
CA GLY A 28 15.30 -7.79 4.74
C GLY A 28 15.66 -9.00 5.59
N GLN A 29 16.86 -9.51 5.38
CA GLN A 29 17.50 -10.39 6.36
C GLN A 29 18.17 -9.50 7.41
N ASP A 30 18.08 -9.88 8.68
CA ASP A 30 18.75 -9.11 9.73
C ASP A 30 20.28 -9.25 9.63
N ASP A 31 20.99 -8.12 9.73
CA ASP A 31 22.45 -8.06 9.59
C ASP A 31 23.21 -8.66 10.80
N LEU A 32 22.54 -8.79 11.95
CA LEU A 32 23.11 -9.30 13.20
C LEU A 32 22.73 -10.76 13.45
N ASP A 33 21.57 -11.18 12.97
CA ASP A 33 21.02 -12.53 13.09
C ASP A 33 20.51 -13.05 11.73
N GLU A 34 21.35 -13.80 11.02
CA GLU A 34 21.03 -14.38 9.71
C GLU A 34 19.83 -15.35 9.71
N SER A 35 19.39 -15.78 10.89
CA SER A 35 18.22 -16.66 11.08
C SER A 35 16.91 -15.88 11.21
N THR A 36 16.95 -14.55 11.17
CA THR A 36 15.82 -13.66 11.37
C THR A 36 15.55 -12.86 10.09
N ILE A 37 14.28 -12.76 9.71
CA ILE A 37 13.81 -11.97 8.58
C ILE A 37 12.99 -10.81 9.13
N THR A 38 13.37 -9.59 8.79
CA THR A 38 12.62 -8.40 9.18
C THR A 38 11.68 -7.99 8.04
N LEU A 39 10.38 -7.97 8.34
CA LEU A 39 9.33 -7.41 7.50
C LEU A 39 9.01 -6.01 8.00
N SER A 40 9.15 -5.01 7.12
CA SER A 40 8.73 -3.65 7.41
C SER A 40 7.55 -3.23 6.53
N PHE A 41 6.59 -2.54 7.14
CA PHE A 41 5.46 -1.92 6.46
C PHE A 41 5.35 -0.48 6.92
N GLY A 42 5.49 0.47 6.00
CA GLY A 42 5.47 1.88 6.36
C GLY A 42 4.97 2.81 5.27
N GLY A 43 4.55 3.99 5.70
CA GLY A 43 4.10 5.09 4.83
C GLY A 43 4.30 6.43 5.54
N SER A 44 3.57 7.47 5.13
CA SER A 44 3.68 8.79 5.78
C SER A 44 3.23 8.79 7.26
N TRP A 45 2.57 7.71 7.71
CA TRP A 45 2.21 7.42 9.10
C TRP A 45 3.32 6.74 9.92
N GLY A 46 4.49 6.49 9.33
CA GLY A 46 5.60 5.77 9.95
C GLY A 46 5.69 4.30 9.53
N THR A 47 6.76 3.63 9.98
CA THR A 47 7.08 2.24 9.62
C THR A 47 6.95 1.33 10.84
N THR A 48 6.20 0.25 10.68
CA THR A 48 6.12 -0.87 11.62
C THR A 48 7.06 -1.97 11.17
N TYR A 49 7.74 -2.59 12.13
CA TYR A 49 8.68 -3.68 11.88
C TYR A 49 8.19 -4.94 12.61
N ALA A 50 8.36 -6.09 11.98
CA ALA A 50 8.13 -7.40 12.55
C ALA A 50 9.31 -8.30 12.23
N ASP A 51 9.89 -8.89 13.27
CA ASP A 51 10.92 -9.91 13.14
C ASP A 51 10.24 -11.27 13.04
N LEU A 52 10.60 -12.02 12.01
CA LEU A 52 9.99 -13.28 11.65
C LEU A 52 11.05 -14.37 11.64
N THR A 53 10.67 -15.54 12.14
CA THR A 53 11.42 -16.77 11.86
C THR A 53 11.24 -17.19 10.39
N PRO A 54 12.11 -18.05 9.84
CA PRO A 54 11.98 -18.52 8.45
C PRO A 54 10.65 -19.23 8.18
N GLU A 55 10.13 -19.98 9.15
CA GLU A 55 8.85 -20.67 9.05
C GLU A 55 7.67 -19.69 8.99
N GLU A 56 7.70 -18.64 9.81
CA GLU A 56 6.67 -17.58 9.80
C GLU A 56 6.69 -16.78 8.50
N ALA A 57 7.87 -16.42 8.01
CA ALA A 57 8.03 -15.75 6.72
C ALA A 57 7.49 -16.62 5.56
N GLN A 58 7.76 -17.93 5.59
CA GLN A 58 7.22 -18.86 4.60
C GLN A 58 5.69 -18.93 4.65
N ALA A 59 5.12 -19.03 5.85
CA ALA A 59 3.67 -19.08 6.01
C ALA A 59 2.97 -17.82 5.45
N ILE A 60 3.54 -16.64 5.70
CA ILE A 60 3.03 -15.37 5.17
C ILE A 60 3.14 -15.34 3.64
N ALA A 61 4.29 -15.74 3.08
CA ALA A 61 4.48 -15.78 1.64
C ALA A 61 3.46 -16.70 0.94
N THR A 62 3.22 -17.89 1.49
CA THR A 62 2.21 -18.83 0.97
C THR A 62 0.80 -18.27 1.09
N ALA A 63 0.45 -17.60 2.20
CA ALA A 63 -0.86 -16.98 2.36
C ALA A 63 -1.09 -15.85 1.33
N LEU A 64 -0.05 -15.05 1.05
CA LEU A 64 -0.09 -14.00 0.02
C LEU A 64 -0.24 -14.58 -1.38
N GLU A 65 0.54 -15.61 -1.73
CA GLU A 65 0.44 -16.32 -3.02
C GLU A 65 -0.95 -16.93 -3.22
N TYR A 66 -1.46 -17.63 -2.19
CA TYR A 66 -2.79 -18.21 -2.22
C TYR A 66 -3.87 -17.14 -2.47
N THR A 67 -3.80 -16.03 -1.73
CA THR A 67 -4.75 -14.92 -1.87
C THR A 67 -4.69 -14.29 -3.26
N ALA A 68 -3.50 -14.04 -3.79
CA ALA A 68 -3.32 -13.50 -5.14
C ALA A 68 -3.90 -14.43 -6.21
N THR A 69 -3.70 -15.74 -6.04
CA THR A 69 -4.22 -16.77 -6.94
C THR A 69 -5.74 -16.87 -6.87
N GLN A 70 -6.35 -16.71 -5.68
CA GLN A 70 -7.81 -16.66 -5.52
C GLN A 70 -8.42 -15.45 -6.22
N ILE A 71 -7.82 -14.26 -6.10
CA ILE A 71 -8.29 -13.04 -6.78
C ILE A 71 -8.30 -13.24 -8.30
N THR A 72 -7.21 -13.77 -8.85
CA THR A 72 -7.08 -14.02 -10.30
C THR A 72 -8.13 -15.02 -10.80
N GLN A 73 -8.47 -16.04 -10.00
CA GLN A 73 -9.52 -17.01 -10.34
C GLN A 73 -10.93 -16.40 -10.25
N GLN A 74 -11.15 -15.45 -9.36
CA GLN A 74 -12.43 -14.76 -9.22
C GLN A 74 -12.69 -13.79 -10.39
N GLU A 75 -11.66 -13.14 -10.92
CA GLU A 75 -11.76 -12.29 -12.12
C GLU A 75 -12.01 -13.10 -13.41
N GLY A 76 -11.66 -14.39 -13.43
CA GLY A 76 -11.99 -15.32 -14.53
C GLY A 76 -13.42 -15.89 -14.49
N SER A 77 -14.20 -15.56 -13.46
CA SER A 77 -15.54 -16.14 -13.22
C SER A 77 -16.70 -15.13 -13.41
N THR A 78 -16.42 -13.92 -13.92
CA THR A 78 -17.43 -12.87 -14.18
C THR A 78 -17.76 -12.73 -15.67
N ASP A 79 -17.97 -13.86 -16.35
CA ASP A 79 -18.56 -13.91 -17.69
C ASP A 79 -19.66 -14.98 -17.69
N GLU A 80 -20.83 -14.63 -17.15
CA GLU A 80 -22.12 -15.29 -17.43
C GLU A 80 -23.27 -14.28 -17.27
#